data_AF-A0AAX6F4R3-F1
#
_entry.id   AF-A0AAX6F4R3-F1
#
_cell.length_a   1.000
_cell.length_b   1.000
_cell.length_c   1.000
_cell.angle_alpha   90.00
_cell.angle_beta   90.00
_cell.angle_gamma   90.00
#
_symmetry.space_group_name_H-M   'P 1'
#
loop_
_entity.id
_entity.type
_entity.pdbx_description
1 polymer ?
#
loop_
_entity_poly.entity_id
_entity_poly.type
_entity_poly.pdbx_seq_one_letter_code
_entity_poly.pdbx_strand_id
1 'polypeptide(L)'
;MRNKTWALIGDSILRNHAQSLVCLLSKVERAVQVHHDDNYKSRKWHFRTHNFTLSVIWSPFLVKADVFEDDNGVSKSETELYLDVLNNKWTSVYHTFDYVVISAGQWFLKTTIYWENNQVVGCHYCPAKNLTELGYDYAYGKVLQMVFSFVANSSHKPLVFYRTWAPDHFENGEWWSGGTCKKTGPYRNGEYDGKELDHVMYKVELDEFERARNGSEDSRHLKLLDTFPLSLLRPDGHSGPYRQFHPFENKKNAKVQNDCLHWCLPGPIDYWNDLLIQLVTNH
;
A
#
# COMPACT_ATOMS: atom_id res chain seq x y z
N MET A 1 -21.42 -0.01 8.52
CA MET A 1 -20.62 -1.23 8.25
C MET A 1 -21.29 -2.55 8.70
N ARG A 2 -22.49 -2.57 9.31
CA ARG A 2 -23.18 -3.83 9.68
C ARG A 2 -23.56 -4.64 8.44
N ASN A 3 -23.36 -5.97 8.47
CA ASN A 3 -23.60 -6.89 7.34
C ASN A 3 -22.79 -6.56 6.09
N LYS A 4 -21.56 -6.04 6.25
CA LYS A 4 -20.68 -5.64 5.15
C LYS A 4 -19.37 -6.41 5.16
N THR A 5 -18.81 -6.63 3.98
CA THR A 5 -17.49 -7.22 3.79
C THR A 5 -16.54 -6.20 3.16
N TRP A 6 -15.43 -5.94 3.82
CA TRP A 6 -14.40 -5.00 3.39
C TRP A 6 -13.13 -5.74 3.02
N ALA A 7 -12.42 -5.22 2.01
CA ALA A 7 -11.09 -5.69 1.63
C ALA A 7 -10.11 -4.51 1.49
N LEU A 8 -8.93 -4.64 2.08
CA LEU A 8 -7.78 -3.79 1.85
C LEU A 8 -6.75 -4.60 1.04
N ILE A 9 -6.53 -4.21 -0.21
CA ILE A 9 -5.73 -4.94 -1.20
C ILE A 9 -4.48 -4.14 -1.58
N GLY A 10 -3.30 -4.65 -1.23
CA GLY A 10 -2.06 -3.91 -1.47
C GLY A 10 -0.85 -4.45 -0.72
N ASP A 11 0.04 -3.53 -0.36
CA ASP A 11 1.35 -3.79 0.26
C ASP A 11 1.33 -3.70 1.80
N SER A 12 2.51 -3.58 2.40
CA SER A 12 2.70 -3.53 3.86
C SER A 12 2.17 -2.26 4.49
N ILE A 13 2.12 -1.14 3.77
CA ILE A 13 1.56 0.12 4.28
C ILE A 13 0.04 0.01 4.29
N LEU A 14 -0.57 -0.66 3.31
CA LEU A 14 -2.00 -0.92 3.37
C LEU A 14 -2.37 -1.91 4.49
N ARG A 15 -1.53 -2.92 4.76
CA ARG A 15 -1.68 -3.77 5.95
C ARG A 15 -1.57 -2.94 7.24
N ASN A 16 -0.65 -1.98 7.31
CA ASN A 16 -0.52 -1.06 8.43
C ASN A 16 -1.78 -0.21 8.64
N HIS A 17 -2.39 0.27 7.54
CA HIS A 17 -3.67 0.98 7.55
C HIS A 17 -4.81 0.09 8.08
N ALA A 18 -4.89 -1.17 7.63
CA ALA A 18 -5.87 -2.13 8.13
C ALA A 18 -5.68 -2.44 9.62
N GLN A 19 -4.45 -2.54 10.09
CA GLN A 19 -4.15 -2.75 11.52
C GLN A 19 -4.64 -1.58 12.37
N SER A 20 -4.44 -0.34 11.92
CA SER A 20 -5.05 0.85 12.55
C SER A 20 -6.57 0.70 12.63
N LEU A 21 -7.23 0.35 11.52
CA LEU A 21 -8.68 0.17 11.47
C LEU A 21 -9.17 -0.90 12.45
N VAL A 22 -8.50 -2.05 12.50
CA VAL A 22 -8.82 -3.13 13.46
C VAL A 22 -8.69 -2.63 14.90
N CYS A 23 -7.63 -1.88 15.23
CA CYS A 23 -7.44 -1.30 16.56
C CYS A 23 -8.57 -0.33 16.93
N LEU A 24 -8.98 0.55 16.01
CA LEU A 24 -10.08 1.48 16.22
C LEU A 24 -11.41 0.75 16.46
N LEU A 25 -11.73 -0.24 15.64
CA LEU A 25 -12.96 -1.04 15.77
C LEU A 25 -12.96 -1.91 17.04
N SER A 26 -11.79 -2.36 17.48
CA SER A 26 -11.63 -3.17 18.70
C SER A 26 -12.00 -2.42 19.98
N LYS A 27 -12.16 -1.09 19.94
CA LYS A 27 -12.73 -0.31 21.04
C LYS A 27 -14.21 -0.59 21.28
N VAL A 28 -14.92 -1.10 20.27
CA VAL A 28 -16.36 -1.41 20.34
C VAL A 28 -16.59 -2.92 20.36
N GLU A 29 -15.89 -3.67 19.51
CA GLU A 29 -16.03 -5.13 19.43
C GLU A 29 -14.68 -5.78 19.11
N ARG A 30 -14.31 -6.81 19.89
CA ARG A 30 -13.10 -7.59 19.62
C ARG A 30 -13.20 -8.32 18.27
N ALA A 31 -12.26 -8.02 17.39
CA ALA A 31 -12.06 -8.74 16.14
C ALA A 31 -11.65 -10.21 16.39
N VAL A 32 -12.34 -11.16 15.73
CA VAL A 32 -11.92 -12.56 15.69
C VAL A 32 -11.20 -12.82 14.37
N GLN A 33 -9.91 -13.16 14.42
CA GLN A 33 -9.21 -13.58 13.21
C GLN A 33 -9.75 -14.95 12.77
N VAL A 34 -10.33 -15.02 11.58
CA VAL A 34 -10.96 -16.22 11.02
C VAL A 34 -10.13 -16.86 9.91
N HIS A 35 -9.15 -16.14 9.37
CA HIS A 35 -8.22 -16.65 8.37
C HIS A 35 -6.90 -15.85 8.37
N HIS A 36 -5.82 -16.52 8.01
CA HIS A 36 -4.56 -15.93 7.57
C HIS A 36 -3.89 -16.86 6.54
N ASP A 37 -3.04 -16.31 5.69
CA ASP A 37 -2.12 -17.12 4.88
C ASP A 37 -0.90 -17.58 5.69
N ASP A 38 -0.09 -18.47 5.13
CA ASP A 38 1.05 -19.10 5.83
C ASP A 38 2.03 -18.09 6.43
N ASN A 39 2.23 -16.97 5.71
CA ASN A 39 3.15 -15.90 6.10
C ASN A 39 2.46 -14.75 6.84
N TYR A 40 1.16 -14.89 7.15
CA TYR A 40 0.34 -13.88 7.83
C TYR A 40 0.34 -12.49 7.15
N LYS A 41 0.59 -12.44 5.84
CA LYS A 41 0.56 -11.23 5.01
C LYS A 41 -0.88 -10.90 4.62
N SER A 42 -1.68 -11.93 4.33
CA SER A 42 -3.13 -11.82 4.13
C SER A 42 -3.85 -12.31 5.39
N ARG A 43 -4.89 -11.59 5.82
CA ARG A 43 -5.63 -11.89 7.06
C ARG A 43 -7.10 -11.52 6.92
N LYS A 44 -7.96 -12.19 7.66
CA LYS A 44 -9.40 -11.90 7.72
C LYS A 44 -9.87 -11.87 9.16
N TRP A 45 -10.58 -10.80 9.51
CA TRP A 45 -11.22 -10.62 10.81
C TRP A 45 -12.73 -10.54 10.67
N HIS A 46 -13.43 -11.11 11.65
CA HIS A 46 -14.87 -11.08 11.73
C HIS A 46 -15.31 -10.48 13.07
N PHE A 47 -16.25 -9.53 12.98
CA PHE A 47 -16.92 -8.86 14.07
C PHE A 47 -18.35 -9.42 14.11
N ARG A 48 -18.56 -10.40 14.98
CA ARG A 48 -19.77 -11.21 15.11
C ARG A 48 -21.02 -10.38 15.38
N THR A 49 -20.98 -9.46 16.35
CA THR A 49 -22.18 -8.68 16.71
C THR A 49 -22.61 -7.73 15.60
N HIS A 50 -21.70 -7.33 14.71
CA HIS A 50 -22.01 -6.49 13.55
C HIS A 50 -22.15 -7.27 12.24
N ASN A 51 -21.91 -8.59 12.27
CA ASN A 51 -21.74 -9.41 11.07
C ASN A 51 -20.89 -8.67 10.01
N PHE A 52 -19.76 -8.12 10.48
CA PHE A 52 -18.87 -7.31 9.68
C PHE A 52 -17.56 -8.07 9.48
N THR A 53 -17.05 -8.04 8.26
CA THR A 53 -15.83 -8.75 7.89
C THR A 53 -14.83 -7.79 7.29
N LEU A 54 -13.59 -7.83 7.77
CA LEU A 54 -12.48 -7.05 7.26
C LEU A 54 -11.37 -7.98 6.78
N SER A 55 -10.95 -7.84 5.54
CA SER A 55 -9.89 -8.65 4.94
C SER A 55 -8.72 -7.75 4.53
N VAL A 56 -7.50 -8.25 4.72
CA VAL A 56 -6.28 -7.74 4.08
C VAL A 56 -5.81 -8.78 3.09
N ILE A 57 -5.60 -8.38 1.84
CA ILE A 57 -5.12 -9.26 0.78
C ILE A 57 -3.76 -8.75 0.30
N TRP A 58 -2.73 -9.56 0.53
CA TRP A 58 -1.37 -9.22 0.13
C TRP A 58 -1.21 -9.30 -1.39
N SER A 59 -1.09 -8.12 -2.01
CA SER A 59 -0.87 -7.96 -3.45
C SER A 59 -0.08 -6.68 -3.69
N PRO A 60 1.23 -6.65 -3.34
CA PRO A 60 2.00 -5.42 -3.30
C PRO A 60 2.15 -4.72 -4.65
N PHE A 61 2.07 -5.47 -5.75
CA PHE A 61 2.04 -4.94 -7.11
C PHE A 61 0.65 -4.93 -7.74
N LEU A 62 -0.40 -5.44 -7.08
CA LEU A 62 -1.76 -5.63 -7.63
C LEU A 62 -1.90 -6.57 -8.84
N VAL A 63 -0.83 -6.79 -9.60
CA VAL A 63 -0.69 -7.78 -10.69
C VAL A 63 0.07 -9.02 -10.22
N LYS A 64 0.15 -10.03 -11.09
CA LYS A 64 0.97 -11.22 -10.87
C LYS A 64 2.43 -10.78 -10.78
N ALA A 65 3.11 -11.26 -9.75
CA ALA A 65 4.53 -11.06 -9.55
C ALA A 65 5.14 -12.30 -8.91
N ASP A 66 6.29 -12.73 -9.42
CA ASP A 66 7.12 -13.74 -8.78
C ASP A 66 8.20 -13.01 -7.95
N VAL A 67 8.08 -13.09 -6.63
CA VAL A 67 8.92 -12.36 -5.66
C VAL A 67 9.85 -13.35 -4.97
N PHE A 68 11.15 -13.04 -4.96
CA PHE A 68 12.20 -13.88 -4.39
C PHE A 68 12.87 -13.27 -3.15
N GLU A 69 12.20 -12.28 -2.56
CA GLU A 69 12.63 -11.56 -1.35
C GLU A 69 12.02 -12.20 -0.09
N ASP A 70 12.85 -12.38 0.95
CA ASP A 70 12.42 -12.83 2.27
C ASP A 70 11.88 -11.67 3.14
N ASP A 71 11.39 -11.97 4.35
CA ASP A 71 10.81 -10.94 5.24
C ASP A 71 11.84 -9.95 5.82
N ASN A 72 13.13 -10.23 5.66
CA ASN A 72 14.23 -9.33 6.02
C ASN A 72 14.67 -8.43 4.86
N GLY A 73 14.06 -8.58 3.68
CA GLY A 73 14.41 -7.81 2.48
C GLY A 73 15.58 -8.40 1.70
N VAL A 74 15.99 -9.65 1.97
CA VAL A 74 17.06 -10.32 1.22
C VAL A 74 16.46 -11.00 0.00
N SER A 75 16.84 -10.54 -1.19
CA SER A 75 16.38 -11.14 -2.45
C SER A 75 17.39 -12.10 -3.07
N LYS A 76 16.90 -13.23 -3.60
CA LYS A 76 17.70 -14.23 -4.33
C LYS A 76 17.71 -14.02 -5.85
N SER A 77 16.75 -13.26 -6.37
CA SER A 77 16.57 -12.98 -7.80
C SER A 77 15.81 -11.66 -7.96
N GLU A 78 15.84 -11.06 -9.16
CA GLU A 78 14.99 -9.92 -9.47
C GLU A 78 13.51 -10.33 -9.45
N THR A 79 12.63 -9.40 -9.09
CA THR A 79 11.18 -9.65 -9.15
C THR A 79 10.76 -9.75 -10.62
N GLU A 80 9.94 -10.75 -10.94
CA GLU A 80 9.35 -10.90 -12.28
C GLU A 80 7.91 -10.38 -12.22
N LEU A 81 7.63 -9.25 -12.88
CA LEU A 81 6.34 -8.55 -12.83
C LEU A 81 5.60 -8.64 -14.15
N TYR A 82 4.39 -9.17 -14.14
CA TYR A 82 3.58 -9.39 -15.34
C TYR A 82 2.55 -8.27 -15.48
N LEU A 83 2.83 -7.28 -16.33
CA LEU A 83 2.10 -6.02 -16.44
C LEU A 83 0.70 -6.18 -17.06
N ASP A 84 0.42 -7.34 -17.64
CA ASP A 84 -0.82 -7.71 -18.34
C ASP A 84 -1.64 -8.78 -17.62
N VAL A 85 -1.29 -9.14 -16.38
CA VAL A 85 -1.99 -10.19 -15.60
C VAL A 85 -2.31 -9.70 -14.20
N LEU A 86 -3.58 -9.38 -13.92
CA LEU A 86 -4.02 -9.03 -12.56
C LEU A 86 -3.79 -10.17 -11.57
N ASN A 87 -3.53 -9.83 -10.31
CA ASN A 87 -3.28 -10.81 -9.28
C ASN A 87 -4.57 -11.55 -8.90
N ASN A 88 -4.62 -12.85 -9.19
CA ASN A 88 -5.78 -13.68 -8.92
C ASN A 88 -6.20 -13.73 -7.43
N LYS A 89 -5.28 -13.45 -6.49
CA LYS A 89 -5.57 -13.47 -5.04
C LYS A 89 -6.71 -12.54 -4.64
N TRP A 90 -6.85 -11.39 -5.31
CA TRP A 90 -7.90 -10.43 -4.99
C TRP A 90 -9.00 -10.37 -6.05
N THR A 91 -8.67 -10.56 -7.34
CA THR A 91 -9.68 -10.48 -8.41
C THR A 91 -10.70 -11.63 -8.33
N SER A 92 -10.27 -12.85 -7.98
CA SER A 92 -11.16 -14.01 -7.85
C SER A 92 -12.25 -13.85 -6.78
N VAL A 93 -11.96 -13.07 -5.73
CA VAL A 93 -12.87 -12.84 -4.59
C VAL A 93 -13.49 -11.44 -4.60
N TYR A 94 -13.17 -10.61 -5.59
CA TYR A 94 -13.62 -9.21 -5.68
C TYR A 94 -15.15 -9.06 -5.61
N HIS A 95 -15.88 -10.00 -6.22
CA HIS A 95 -17.35 -10.05 -6.24
C HIS A 95 -17.99 -10.21 -4.85
N THR A 96 -17.22 -10.52 -3.81
CA THR A 96 -17.72 -10.74 -2.44
C THR A 96 -17.68 -9.50 -1.55
N PHE A 97 -17.05 -8.41 -2.00
CA PHE A 97 -16.82 -7.23 -1.18
C PHE A 97 -17.90 -6.18 -1.37
N ASP A 98 -18.25 -5.45 -0.31
CA ASP A 98 -19.09 -4.27 -0.40
C ASP A 98 -18.26 -2.98 -0.53
N TYR A 99 -17.08 -2.97 0.11
CA TYR A 99 -16.14 -1.85 0.12
C TYR A 99 -14.72 -2.37 -0.08
N VAL A 100 -13.92 -1.66 -0.87
CA VAL A 100 -12.56 -2.05 -1.19
C VAL A 100 -11.64 -0.83 -1.04
N VAL A 101 -10.49 -0.99 -0.39
CA VAL A 101 -9.41 0.00 -0.42
C VAL A 101 -8.23 -0.63 -1.16
N ILE A 102 -7.74 0.04 -2.19
CA ILE A 102 -6.61 -0.40 -3.01
C ILE A 102 -5.48 0.62 -2.88
N SER A 103 -4.25 0.14 -2.77
CA SER A 103 -3.05 0.98 -2.90
C SER A 103 -1.83 0.13 -3.24
N ALA A 104 -0.87 0.72 -3.94
CA ALA A 104 0.44 0.12 -4.18
C ALA A 104 1.49 1.23 -4.30
N GLY A 105 2.71 0.89 -4.72
CA GLY A 105 3.72 1.87 -5.11
C GLY A 105 5.12 1.51 -4.63
N GLN A 106 5.32 1.33 -3.32
CA GLN A 106 6.66 1.15 -2.71
C GLN A 106 7.45 -0.03 -3.30
N TRP A 107 6.74 -1.07 -3.75
CA TRP A 107 7.35 -2.24 -4.37
C TRP A 107 7.83 -2.01 -5.81
N PHE A 108 7.28 -1.03 -6.53
CA PHE A 108 7.70 -0.69 -7.90
C PHE A 108 9.09 -0.07 -7.96
N LEU A 109 9.59 0.44 -6.83
CA LEU A 109 10.93 1.01 -6.70
C LEU A 109 12.05 -0.04 -6.59
N LYS A 110 11.69 -1.33 -6.49
CA LYS A 110 12.65 -2.43 -6.42
C LYS A 110 13.09 -2.83 -7.83
N THR A 111 14.29 -3.40 -7.92
CA THR A 111 14.75 -4.05 -9.14
C THR A 111 13.73 -5.09 -9.62
N THR A 112 13.22 -4.87 -10.83
CA THR A 112 12.09 -5.65 -11.36
C THR A 112 12.25 -5.83 -12.87
N ILE A 113 11.99 -7.05 -13.36
CA ILE A 113 11.90 -7.37 -14.78
C ILE A 113 10.43 -7.37 -15.18
N TYR A 114 10.13 -6.75 -16.31
CA TYR A 114 8.77 -6.54 -16.78
C TYR A 114 8.42 -7.51 -17.90
N TRP A 115 7.29 -8.20 -17.72
CA TRP A 115 6.73 -9.16 -18.65
C TRP A 115 5.41 -8.70 -19.20
N GLU A 116 5.20 -8.94 -20.49
CA GLU A 116 3.92 -8.86 -21.16
C GLU A 116 3.82 -9.96 -22.21
N ASN A 117 2.65 -10.59 -22.35
CA ASN A 117 2.43 -11.68 -23.29
C ASN A 117 3.50 -12.79 -23.20
N ASN A 118 3.95 -13.07 -21.97
CA ASN A 118 5.07 -13.99 -21.67
C ASN A 118 6.40 -13.63 -22.35
N GLN A 119 6.65 -12.35 -22.62
CA GLN A 119 7.94 -11.83 -23.11
C GLN A 119 8.46 -10.72 -22.22
N VAL A 120 9.78 -10.67 -22.05
CA VAL A 120 10.44 -9.56 -21.33
C VAL A 120 10.39 -8.31 -22.19
N VAL A 121 9.76 -7.25 -21.69
CA VAL A 121 9.64 -5.95 -22.40
C VAL A 121 10.62 -4.91 -21.89
N GLY A 122 11.18 -5.10 -20.71
CA GLY A 122 12.15 -4.21 -20.10
C GLY A 122 12.29 -4.45 -18.61
N CYS A 123 12.76 -3.46 -17.88
CA CYS A 123 13.02 -3.56 -16.46
C CYS A 123 13.06 -2.21 -15.76
N HIS A 124 13.17 -2.27 -14.43
CA HIS A 124 13.65 -1.18 -13.61
C HIS A 124 14.90 -1.59 -12.82
N TYR A 125 15.94 -0.77 -12.93
CA TYR A 125 17.22 -0.90 -12.22
C TYR A 125 17.86 -2.29 -12.35
N CYS A 126 18.06 -2.76 -13.60
CA CYS A 126 18.76 -4.01 -13.92
C CYS A 126 20.09 -3.76 -14.66
N PRO A 127 21.09 -3.08 -14.07
CA PRO A 127 22.33 -2.69 -14.75
C PRO A 127 23.18 -3.87 -15.24
N ALA A 128 23.02 -5.05 -14.64
CA ALA A 128 23.73 -6.27 -15.04
C ALA A 128 23.04 -7.06 -16.16
N LYS A 129 21.88 -6.60 -16.66
CA LYS A 129 21.13 -7.26 -17.73
C LYS A 129 21.07 -6.35 -18.95
N ASN A 130 21.17 -6.95 -20.14
CA ASN A 130 20.98 -6.22 -21.40
C ASN A 130 19.49 -6.04 -21.70
N LEU A 131 18.79 -5.33 -20.81
CA LEU A 131 17.35 -5.04 -20.89
C LEU A 131 17.12 -3.53 -20.96
N THR A 132 16.06 -3.12 -21.63
CA THR A 132 15.64 -1.72 -21.68
C THR A 132 15.21 -1.24 -20.29
N GLU A 133 15.79 -0.14 -19.81
CA GLU A 133 15.32 0.55 -18.60
C GLU A 133 14.03 1.30 -18.96
N LEU A 134 12.91 0.82 -18.44
CA LEU A 134 11.59 1.44 -18.63
C LEU A 134 11.20 2.32 -17.42
N GLY A 135 11.84 2.12 -16.27
CA GLY A 135 11.54 2.88 -15.05
C GLY A 135 10.42 2.27 -14.21
N TYR A 136 10.34 2.70 -12.95
CA TYR A 136 9.29 2.28 -12.02
C TYR A 136 7.94 2.92 -12.35
N ASP A 137 7.94 4.15 -12.84
CA ASP A 137 6.78 4.97 -13.19
C ASP A 137 6.02 4.40 -14.38
N TYR A 138 6.74 3.89 -15.39
CA TYR A 138 6.15 3.17 -16.52
C TYR A 138 5.30 1.97 -16.06
N ALA A 139 5.89 1.08 -15.27
CA ALA A 139 5.20 -0.10 -14.77
C ALA A 139 4.06 0.28 -13.82
N TYR A 140 4.28 1.29 -12.98
CA TYR A 140 3.28 1.73 -12.02
C TYR A 140 2.04 2.29 -12.70
N GLY A 141 2.20 3.22 -13.64
CA GLY A 141 1.08 3.79 -14.40
C GLY A 141 0.32 2.71 -15.17
N LYS A 142 1.03 1.79 -15.82
CA LYS A 142 0.40 0.69 -16.56
C LYS A 142 -0.42 -0.25 -15.68
N VAL A 143 0.10 -0.59 -14.50
CA VAL A 143 -0.64 -1.41 -13.53
C VAL A 143 -1.87 -0.67 -13.00
N LEU A 144 -1.76 0.62 -12.64
CA LEU A 144 -2.90 1.39 -12.18
C LEU A 144 -3.98 1.50 -13.25
N GLN A 145 -3.60 1.74 -14.51
CA GLN A 145 -4.51 1.70 -15.64
C GLN A 145 -5.26 0.35 -15.71
N MET A 146 -4.55 -0.77 -15.56
CA MET A 146 -5.14 -2.12 -15.59
C MET A 146 -6.11 -2.34 -14.43
N VAL A 147 -5.72 -1.94 -13.21
CA VAL A 147 -6.53 -2.08 -11.99
C VAL A 147 -7.80 -1.24 -12.08
N PHE A 148 -7.69 0.03 -12.48
CA PHE A 148 -8.87 0.88 -12.61
C PHE A 148 -9.78 0.44 -13.75
N SER A 149 -9.22 -0.06 -14.85
CA SER A 149 -10.00 -0.67 -15.93
C SER A 149 -10.78 -1.89 -15.45
N PHE A 150 -10.18 -2.74 -14.60
CA PHE A 150 -10.89 -3.86 -13.97
C PHE A 150 -12.03 -3.39 -13.08
N VAL A 151 -11.79 -2.41 -12.21
CA VAL A 151 -12.81 -1.85 -11.31
C VAL A 151 -13.96 -1.22 -12.10
N ALA A 152 -13.64 -0.49 -13.17
CA ALA A 152 -14.63 0.18 -14.03
C ALA A 152 -15.47 -0.83 -14.83
N ASN A 153 -14.89 -1.94 -15.29
CA ASN A 153 -15.56 -2.91 -16.16
C ASN A 153 -16.13 -4.15 -15.43
N SER A 154 -15.85 -4.31 -14.13
CA SER A 154 -16.40 -5.43 -13.35
C SER A 154 -17.93 -5.36 -13.29
N SER A 155 -18.60 -6.51 -13.39
CA SER A 155 -20.05 -6.60 -13.21
C SER A 155 -20.49 -6.31 -11.77
N HIS A 156 -19.60 -6.54 -10.81
CA HIS A 156 -19.80 -6.20 -9.40
C HIS A 156 -19.24 -4.82 -9.11
N LYS A 157 -20.04 -3.96 -8.47
CA LYS A 157 -19.73 -2.53 -8.27
C LYS A 157 -19.67 -2.18 -6.77
N PRO A 158 -18.66 -2.67 -6.01
CA PRO A 158 -18.46 -2.24 -4.64
C PRO A 158 -18.00 -0.78 -4.60
N LEU A 159 -18.10 -0.12 -3.44
CA LEU A 159 -17.46 1.18 -3.27
C LEU A 159 -15.95 0.98 -3.11
N VAL A 160 -15.18 1.43 -4.11
CA VAL A 160 -13.72 1.28 -4.17
C VAL A 160 -13.04 2.61 -3.86
N PHE A 161 -12.07 2.59 -2.95
CA PHE A 161 -11.19 3.69 -2.64
C PHE A 161 -9.79 3.38 -3.15
N TYR A 162 -9.21 4.28 -3.94
CA TYR A 162 -7.78 4.26 -4.19
C TYR A 162 -7.10 5.17 -3.17
N ARG A 163 -6.26 4.59 -2.29
CA ARG A 163 -5.47 5.37 -1.33
C ARG A 163 -4.18 5.82 -1.99
N THR A 164 -3.94 7.13 -1.97
CA THR A 164 -2.75 7.73 -2.58
C THR A 164 -1.46 7.36 -1.84
N TRP A 165 -0.34 7.73 -2.45
CA TRP A 165 1.02 7.49 -2.04
C TRP A 165 1.23 7.80 -0.56
N ALA A 166 1.90 6.88 0.13
CA ALA A 166 2.33 7.06 1.50
C ALA A 166 3.85 7.32 1.49
N PRO A 167 4.29 8.56 1.78
CA PRO A 167 5.70 8.91 1.73
C PRO A 167 6.46 8.24 2.88
N ASP A 168 7.71 7.90 2.63
CA ASP A 168 8.68 7.67 3.69
C ASP A 168 9.28 9.02 4.15
N HIS A 169 9.92 9.02 5.31
CA HIS A 169 10.65 10.19 5.81
C HIS A 169 12.10 9.83 6.17
N PHE A 170 12.75 9.04 5.31
CA PHE A 170 14.17 8.76 5.48
C PHE A 170 15.02 10.03 5.27
N GLU A 171 15.87 10.33 6.25
CA GLU A 171 16.90 11.37 6.22
C GLU A 171 18.30 10.74 6.28
N ASN A 172 19.28 11.34 5.60
CA ASN A 172 20.70 10.96 5.62
C ASN A 172 21.00 9.53 5.14
N GLY A 173 20.21 9.02 4.20
CA GLY A 173 20.30 7.67 3.66
C GLY A 173 18.92 7.05 3.53
N GLU A 174 18.89 5.78 3.14
CA GLU A 174 17.68 4.98 2.92
C GLU A 174 17.65 3.80 3.90
N TRP A 175 16.59 2.99 3.84
CA TRP A 175 16.42 1.83 4.73
C TRP A 175 17.60 0.86 4.72
N TRP A 176 18.34 0.75 3.60
CA TRP A 176 19.50 -0.13 3.43
C TRP A 176 20.85 0.56 3.68
N SER A 177 20.90 1.89 3.66
CA SER A 177 22.14 2.68 3.81
C SER A 177 22.25 3.42 5.14
N GLY A 178 21.34 3.15 6.08
CA GLY A 178 21.39 3.68 7.44
C GLY A 178 20.63 4.98 7.64
N GLY A 179 19.67 5.28 6.77
CA GLY A 179 18.76 6.42 6.92
C GLY A 179 17.99 6.39 8.24
N THR A 180 17.54 7.56 8.69
CA THR A 180 16.83 7.74 9.97
C THR A 180 15.66 8.72 9.84
N CYS A 181 14.74 8.72 10.79
CA CYS A 181 13.60 9.63 10.88
C CYS A 181 13.44 10.04 12.34
N LYS A 182 14.23 11.01 12.79
CA LYS A 182 14.33 11.36 14.22
C LYS A 182 13.36 12.46 14.65
N LYS A 183 12.56 13.00 13.73
CA LYS A 183 11.60 14.06 14.02
C LYS A 183 10.55 13.55 15.00
N THR A 184 10.24 14.38 15.99
CA THR A 184 9.28 14.07 17.07
C THR A 184 8.03 14.94 17.01
N GLY A 185 7.93 15.79 16.00
CA GLY A 185 6.76 16.62 15.74
C GLY A 185 6.49 16.74 14.24
N PRO A 186 5.27 17.15 13.88
CA PRO A 186 4.88 17.31 12.49
C PRO A 186 5.59 18.51 11.85
N TYR A 187 5.67 18.49 10.52
CA TYR A 187 6.01 19.68 9.75
C TYR A 187 4.85 20.68 9.79
N ARG A 188 5.18 21.97 9.74
CA ARG A 188 4.21 23.03 9.45
C ARG A 188 3.89 23.04 7.96
N ASN A 189 2.75 23.63 7.62
CA ASN A 189 2.39 23.84 6.22
C ASN A 189 3.49 24.63 5.49
N GLY A 190 4.00 24.08 4.38
CA GLY A 190 5.10 24.66 3.59
C GLY A 190 6.51 24.45 4.16
N GLU A 191 6.68 23.74 5.28
CA GLU A 191 8.02 23.44 5.83
C GLU A 191 8.72 22.29 5.08
N TYR A 192 7.94 21.39 4.50
CA TYR A 192 8.44 20.24 3.75
C TYR A 192 7.48 19.94 2.59
N ASP A 193 8.05 19.71 1.41
CA ASP A 193 7.29 19.44 0.18
C ASP A 193 7.43 17.98 -0.29
N GLY A 194 8.35 17.21 0.28
CA GLY A 194 8.62 15.83 -0.15
C GLY A 194 9.87 15.70 -1.00
N LYS A 195 10.18 14.45 -1.39
CA LYS A 195 11.22 14.11 -2.35
C LYS A 195 10.62 14.16 -3.76
N GLU A 196 11.47 14.33 -4.78
CA GLU A 196 11.03 14.26 -6.19
C GLU A 196 10.24 12.98 -6.49
N LEU A 197 10.72 11.86 -5.96
CA LEU A 197 10.07 10.55 -6.06
C LEU A 197 8.62 10.56 -5.53
N ASP A 198 8.38 11.22 -4.39
CA ASP A 198 7.04 11.30 -3.81
C ASP A 198 6.06 11.97 -4.76
N HIS A 199 6.49 13.07 -5.39
CA HIS A 199 5.68 13.81 -6.36
C HIS A 199 5.47 13.02 -7.66
N VAL A 200 6.47 12.27 -8.13
CA VAL A 200 6.34 11.41 -9.32
C VAL A 200 5.30 10.32 -9.07
N MET A 201 5.41 9.60 -7.95
CA MET A 201 4.49 8.51 -7.61
C MET A 201 3.07 9.04 -7.41
N TYR A 202 2.92 10.12 -6.65
CA TYR A 202 1.62 10.77 -6.43
C TYR A 202 1.00 11.27 -7.75
N LYS A 203 1.81 11.86 -8.64
CA LYS A 203 1.34 12.33 -9.94
C LYS A 203 0.83 11.18 -10.82
N VAL A 204 1.56 10.08 -10.92
CA VAL A 204 1.14 8.90 -11.69
C VAL A 204 -0.20 8.38 -11.19
N GLU A 205 -0.40 8.33 -9.87
CA GLU A 205 -1.67 7.92 -9.27
C GLU A 205 -2.82 8.83 -9.66
N LEU A 206 -2.65 10.14 -9.54
CA LEU A 206 -3.69 11.11 -9.90
C LEU A 206 -4.01 11.07 -11.39
N ASP A 207 -2.98 11.04 -12.24
CA ASP A 207 -3.16 11.05 -13.69
C ASP A 207 -3.96 9.81 -14.15
N GLU A 208 -3.63 8.61 -13.65
CA GLU A 208 -4.34 7.38 -14.01
C GLU A 208 -5.71 7.27 -13.34
N PHE A 209 -5.87 7.79 -12.12
CA PHE A 209 -7.15 7.85 -11.45
C PHE A 209 -8.13 8.77 -12.18
N GLU A 210 -7.69 9.96 -12.58
CA GLU A 210 -8.50 10.92 -13.34
C GLU A 210 -8.82 10.39 -14.74
N ARG A 211 -7.87 9.70 -15.39
CA ARG A 211 -8.13 9.01 -16.65
C ARG A 211 -9.27 7.99 -16.51
N ALA A 212 -9.24 7.16 -15.46
CA ALA A 212 -10.27 6.17 -15.20
C ALA A 212 -11.62 6.80 -14.83
N ARG A 213 -11.59 7.88 -14.05
CA ARG A 213 -12.78 8.66 -13.66
C ARG A 213 -13.50 9.22 -14.88
N ASN A 214 -12.75 9.85 -15.78
CA ASN A 214 -13.30 10.53 -16.95
C ASN A 214 -13.66 9.58 -18.09
N GLY A 215 -13.16 8.33 -18.05
CA GLY A 215 -13.38 7.33 -19.10
C GLY A 215 -14.74 6.64 -19.09
N SER A 216 -15.52 6.70 -18.00
CA SER A 216 -16.84 6.04 -17.91
C SER A 216 -17.71 6.59 -16.78
N GLU A 217 -19.03 6.73 -17.00
CA GLU A 217 -20.00 7.02 -15.93
C GLU A 217 -20.10 5.89 -14.89
N ASP A 218 -19.72 4.67 -15.28
CA ASP A 218 -19.62 3.53 -14.37
C ASP A 218 -18.47 3.71 -13.37
N SER A 219 -17.62 4.73 -13.48
CA SER A 219 -16.54 4.94 -12.51
C SER A 219 -16.99 5.55 -11.17
N ARG A 220 -18.28 5.90 -10.99
CA ARG A 220 -18.77 6.63 -9.80
C ARG A 220 -18.51 5.92 -8.47
N HIS A 221 -18.41 4.58 -8.46
CA HIS A 221 -18.07 3.76 -7.29
C HIS A 221 -16.57 3.69 -7.01
N LEU A 222 -15.69 4.17 -7.89
CA LEU A 222 -14.29 4.44 -7.54
C LEU A 222 -14.24 5.77 -6.78
N LYS A 223 -13.38 5.97 -5.80
CA LYS A 223 -13.22 7.22 -5.01
C LYS A 223 -11.75 7.39 -4.65
N LEU A 224 -11.31 8.64 -4.53
CA LEU A 224 -9.93 8.94 -4.15
C LEU A 224 -9.92 9.08 -2.62
N LEU A 225 -9.11 8.28 -1.96
CA LEU A 225 -8.73 8.49 -0.57
C LEU A 225 -7.38 9.20 -0.59
N ASP A 226 -7.41 10.52 -0.71
CA ASP A 226 -6.19 11.31 -0.79
C ASP A 226 -5.58 11.53 0.60
N THR A 227 -4.60 10.68 0.93
CA THR A 227 -3.86 10.70 2.19
C THR A 227 -2.48 11.31 2.04
N PHE A 228 -2.00 11.59 0.83
CA PHE A 228 -0.64 12.04 0.59
C PHE A 228 -0.33 13.38 1.28
N PRO A 229 -1.12 14.47 1.10
CA PRO A 229 -0.79 15.78 1.67
C PRO A 229 -0.69 15.78 3.20
N LEU A 230 -1.58 15.05 3.88
CA LEU A 230 -1.55 14.99 5.35
C LEU A 230 -0.40 14.10 5.85
N SER A 231 -0.05 13.04 5.11
CA SER A 231 1.00 12.10 5.53
C SER A 231 2.38 12.70 5.37
N LEU A 232 2.57 13.51 4.33
CA LEU A 232 3.79 14.26 4.06
C LEU A 232 4.22 15.16 5.22
N LEU A 233 3.26 15.65 6.01
CA LEU A 233 3.55 16.54 7.13
C LEU A 233 3.84 15.78 8.44
N ARG A 234 3.90 14.45 8.42
CA ARG A 234 3.93 13.61 9.63
C ARG A 234 5.18 12.71 9.74
N PRO A 235 6.40 13.27 9.65
CA PRO A 235 7.63 12.50 9.84
C PRO A 235 7.73 11.90 11.25
N ASP A 236 7.00 12.48 12.21
CA ASP A 236 6.85 12.02 13.59
C ASP A 236 6.03 10.73 13.75
N GLY A 237 5.38 10.28 12.68
CA GLY A 237 4.51 9.11 12.68
C GLY A 237 5.20 7.76 12.54
N HIS A 238 6.48 7.74 12.19
CA HIS A 238 7.17 6.50 11.83
C HIS A 238 7.68 5.70 13.03
N SER A 239 7.86 4.40 12.81
CA SER A 239 8.38 3.48 13.85
C SER A 239 9.84 3.77 14.22
N GLY A 240 10.64 4.29 13.29
CA GLY A 240 12.06 4.54 13.48
C GLY A 240 12.77 3.25 13.93
N PRO A 241 13.53 3.25 15.04
CA PRO A 241 14.22 2.05 15.50
C PRO A 241 13.29 1.00 16.13
N TYR A 242 12.03 1.34 16.41
CA TYR A 242 11.08 0.51 17.16
C TYR A 242 10.26 -0.44 16.28
N ARG A 243 10.75 -0.79 15.10
CA ARG A 243 10.16 -1.86 14.27
C ARG A 243 10.15 -3.21 15.00
N GLN A 244 11.15 -3.46 15.86
CA GLN A 244 11.24 -4.66 16.69
C GLN A 244 10.98 -4.32 18.16
N PHE A 245 10.48 -5.29 18.92
CA PHE A 245 10.29 -5.14 20.36
C PHE A 245 11.65 -4.99 21.05
N HIS A 246 11.82 -3.92 21.81
CA HIS A 246 13.00 -3.64 22.62
C HIS A 246 14.34 -3.64 21.83
N PRO A 247 14.49 -2.77 20.81
CA PRO A 247 15.61 -2.82 19.87
C PRO A 247 16.99 -2.52 20.50
N PHE A 248 17.02 -1.99 21.73
CA PHE A 248 18.24 -1.58 22.44
C PHE A 248 18.57 -2.42 23.68
N GLU A 249 17.72 -3.37 24.08
CA GLU A 249 17.80 -4.05 25.40
C GLU A 249 19.10 -4.86 25.59
N ASN A 250 19.71 -5.34 24.50
CA ASN A 250 20.89 -6.22 24.58
C ASN A 250 22.23 -5.58 24.16
N LYS A 251 22.30 -4.29 23.81
CA LYS A 251 23.56 -3.67 23.35
C LYS A 251 23.62 -2.15 23.63
N LYS A 252 24.57 -1.73 24.47
CA LYS A 252 24.88 -0.31 24.76
C LYS A 252 25.14 0.57 23.52
N ASN A 253 25.48 -0.04 22.37
CA ASN A 253 25.76 0.62 21.08
C ASN A 253 25.11 -0.13 19.89
N ALA A 254 23.89 -0.66 20.05
CA ALA A 254 23.23 -1.37 18.96
C ALA A 254 23.03 -0.46 17.73
N LYS A 255 23.61 -0.84 16.58
CA LYS A 255 23.18 -0.29 15.29
C LYS A 255 21.83 -0.94 14.94
N VAL A 256 20.76 -0.15 14.98
CA VAL A 256 19.40 -0.59 14.67
C VAL A 256 19.01 -0.01 13.32
N GLN A 257 18.44 -0.85 12.46
CA GLN A 257 17.84 -0.40 11.22
C GLN A 257 16.56 0.40 11.53
N ASN A 258 16.46 1.61 10.99
CA ASN A 258 15.27 2.43 11.18
C ASN A 258 14.22 2.10 10.11
N ASP A 259 12.97 2.07 10.53
CA ASP A 259 11.81 1.99 9.66
C ASP A 259 11.12 3.34 9.60
N CYS A 260 11.41 4.08 8.53
CA CYS A 260 10.84 5.39 8.24
C CYS A 260 9.78 5.32 7.13
N LEU A 261 9.27 4.11 6.89
CA LEU A 261 8.23 3.83 5.89
C LEU A 261 6.91 3.45 6.58
N HIS A 262 6.96 2.59 7.59
CA HIS A 262 5.78 2.17 8.36
C HIS A 262 5.47 3.12 9.52
N TRP A 263 4.22 3.12 9.92
CA TRP A 263 3.61 4.08 10.84
C TRP A 263 3.29 3.42 12.18
N CYS A 264 3.61 4.13 13.26
CA CYS A 264 3.24 3.76 14.62
C CYS A 264 1.72 3.64 14.78
N LEU A 265 1.30 2.73 15.67
CA LEU A 265 -0.09 2.56 16.09
C LEU A 265 -0.19 2.63 17.63
N PRO A 266 -1.05 3.50 18.20
CA PRO A 266 -1.81 4.55 17.53
C PRO A 266 -0.88 5.63 16.93
N GLY A 267 -1.35 6.36 15.93
CA GLY A 267 -0.50 7.30 15.20
C GLY A 267 -1.18 8.05 14.06
N PRO A 268 -0.44 8.79 13.22
CA PRO A 268 -1.02 9.62 12.17
C PRO A 268 -1.85 8.87 11.14
N ILE A 269 -1.52 7.60 10.94
CA ILE A 269 -2.26 6.67 10.08
C ILE A 269 -3.71 6.44 10.53
N ASP A 270 -4.05 6.73 11.80
CA ASP A 270 -5.43 6.68 12.29
C ASP A 270 -6.32 7.70 11.56
N TYR A 271 -5.78 8.85 11.14
CA TYR A 271 -6.52 9.86 10.38
C TYR A 271 -6.87 9.40 8.95
N TRP A 272 -6.15 8.43 8.39
CA TRP A 272 -6.55 7.82 7.11
C TRP A 272 -7.88 7.10 7.24
N ASN A 273 -8.13 6.47 8.40
CA ASN A 273 -9.42 5.85 8.69
C ASN A 273 -10.53 6.89 8.90
N ASP A 274 -10.23 8.03 9.53
CA ASP A 274 -11.21 9.11 9.66
C ASP A 274 -11.67 9.61 8.29
N LEU A 275 -10.73 9.86 7.37
CA LEU A 275 -11.05 10.23 5.98
C LEU A 275 -11.83 9.13 5.25
N LEU A 276 -11.40 7.88 5.37
CA LEU A 276 -12.08 6.74 4.76
C LEU A 276 -13.52 6.62 5.25
N ILE A 277 -13.76 6.74 6.55
CA ILE A 277 -15.12 6.66 7.12
C ILE A 277 -15.97 7.85 6.67
N GLN A 278 -15.42 9.07 6.61
CA GLN A 278 -16.14 10.23 6.05
C GLN A 278 -16.57 10.00 4.60
N LEU A 279 -15.70 9.46 3.76
CA LEU A 279 -16.04 9.14 2.37
C LEU A 279 -17.08 8.03 2.27
N VAL A 280 -17.09 7.07 3.20
CA VAL A 280 -18.10 6.01 3.26
C VAL A 280 -19.46 6.54 3.72
N THR A 281 -19.50 7.48 4.68
CA THR A 281 -20.76 8.01 5.22
C THR A 281 -21.40 9.07 4.34
N ASN A 282 -20.61 9.77 3.52
CA ASN A 282 -21.08 10.81 2.61
C ASN A 282 -21.40 10.27 1.20
N HIS A 283 -21.45 8.95 1.05
CA HIS A 283 -21.80 8.26 -0.20
C HIS A 283 -23.26 7.79 -0.22
#